data_AF-A0A6J1CPJ4-F1
#
_entry.id   AF-A0A6J1CPJ4-F1
#
_cell.length_a   1.000
_cell.length_b   1.000
_cell.length_c   1.000
_cell.angle_alpha   90.00
_cell.angle_beta   90.00
_cell.angle_gamma   90.00
#
_symmetry.space_group_name_H-M   'P 1'
#
loop_
_entity.id
_entity.type
_entity.pdbx_description
1 polymer ?
#
loop_
_entity_poly.entity_id
_entity_poly.type
_entity_poly.pdbx_seq_one_letter_code
_entity_poly.pdbx_strand_id
1 'polypeptide(L)'
;MAPAGSSNGDEESIVTSLLAPQKPLANSSSQVAIVGANVCPIESLDYEIFDNEFFMQDWRSRGDFQIFQYLVVKWLSCFLIGLIMGLVGFFNNLAVENIAGKKFVVTSNMMLEGRYWTAFLVFSFSNLVLTLFASVITAFICPQAAGSGIPEVKAYLNGVDAPGILSPRTLLVKIIGSISIVSSSLIVGKAGPMVHTGACVASLVGQGGFKVFGLTWRWLHHLKNDRDRRDLVTCGAAAGIAAAFRAPVGGVLFAFEEMASWWRSALLWRSFFTTAIVAVILRTLIDFCLNGLCGLFGKGGLIIFDTYSDFPAYHLGDLPPVLALAFLGGILGSLYNFLLNKVLRVYNLIHERGIVYKILLACSVSIFTSCLLFGLPWSASCQPCPSSAREICPTIGRSGNFKKFQCSPSHYNDLASLIFNTNDDAIKNLFSKDTDSEFQFSSMLTFFITCFSLSILSYGIVAPAGLFVPVIVTGASYGRFVGMVVGRYTNLSHGFFAILGAASFLGGSMRTTVSLCVIMLELTNNLLLLPLVMLVLLVSKTVADAFNSNIYNSIMKAKGFPYLEGHVEPYMRQLTVADVLTSPLQLLHGIEKVRNVHKNAMMPLSYSQLTILQRWIRVTLLG
;
A
#
# COMPACT_ATOMS: atom_id res chain seq x y z
N MET A 1 70.14 10.64 59.52
CA MET A 1 71.08 9.80 58.73
C MET A 1 70.25 8.84 57.90
N ALA A 2 70.20 9.03 56.58
CA ALA A 2 69.88 7.94 55.64
C ALA A 2 71.07 6.96 55.59
N PRO A 3 70.98 5.73 55.02
CA PRO A 3 69.98 5.18 54.09
C PRO A 3 69.55 3.70 54.32
N ALA A 4 68.56 3.22 53.54
CA ALA A 4 68.60 1.99 52.70
C ALA A 4 67.23 1.27 52.54
N GLY A 5 66.77 1.18 51.28
CA GLY A 5 66.10 0.00 50.69
C GLY A 5 64.59 -0.23 50.91
N SER A 6 63.77 -0.09 49.85
CA SER A 6 63.01 -1.20 49.22
C SER A 6 61.88 -0.74 48.26
N SER A 7 61.97 -1.29 47.04
CA SER A 7 60.94 -1.77 46.08
C SER A 7 59.44 -1.40 46.15
N ASN A 8 58.93 -1.14 44.93
CA ASN A 8 57.68 -1.62 44.31
C ASN A 8 56.32 -1.00 44.66
N GLY A 9 55.64 -0.56 43.60
CA GLY A 9 54.22 -0.84 43.35
C GLY A 9 53.30 0.37 43.50
N ASP A 10 53.06 1.09 42.39
CA ASP A 10 52.04 2.14 42.32
C ASP A 10 50.63 1.57 42.52
N GLU A 11 49.87 2.29 43.34
CA GLU A 11 48.63 1.91 44.01
C GLU A 11 47.40 1.77 43.08
N GLU A 12 46.63 0.71 43.33
CA GLU A 12 45.24 0.53 42.91
C GLU A 12 44.35 1.64 43.53
N SER A 13 43.75 2.48 42.68
CA SER A 13 42.70 3.41 43.11
C SER A 13 41.33 2.72 43.11
N ILE A 14 40.90 2.38 44.32
CA ILE A 14 39.58 1.86 44.66
C ILE A 14 38.53 2.96 44.46
N VAL A 15 37.70 2.84 43.41
CA VAL A 15 36.47 3.64 43.27
C VAL A 15 35.30 2.85 43.87
N THR A 16 34.98 3.19 45.12
CA THR A 16 33.80 2.73 45.86
C THR A 16 32.50 3.13 45.16
N SER A 17 31.67 2.14 44.80
CA SER A 17 30.30 2.35 44.34
C SER A 17 29.34 2.57 45.52
N LEU A 18 28.74 3.76 45.61
CA LEU A 18 27.60 4.05 46.47
C LEU A 18 26.34 3.35 45.92
N LEU A 19 26.08 2.13 46.37
CA LEU A 19 24.83 1.41 46.12
C LEU A 19 23.85 1.68 47.28
N ALA A 20 22.85 2.53 47.04
CA ALA A 20 21.63 2.55 47.83
C ALA A 20 20.74 1.36 47.45
N PRO A 21 20.04 0.70 48.39
CA PRO A 21 19.22 -0.47 48.09
C PRO A 21 17.93 -0.04 47.37
N GLN A 22 17.87 -0.20 46.06
CA GLN A 22 16.63 -0.03 45.30
C GLN A 22 15.74 -1.28 45.44
N LYS A 23 14.49 -1.04 45.82
CA LYS A 23 13.39 -2.02 45.86
C LYS A 23 13.24 -2.72 44.50
N PRO A 24 12.74 -3.97 44.46
CA PRO A 24 12.50 -4.66 43.19
C PRO A 24 11.43 -3.91 42.40
N LEU A 25 11.82 -3.28 41.30
CA LEU A 25 10.88 -2.70 40.34
C LEU A 25 10.06 -3.82 39.74
N ALA A 26 8.74 -3.70 39.89
CA ALA A 26 7.76 -4.51 39.21
C ALA A 26 7.99 -4.50 37.70
N ASN A 27 7.74 -5.64 37.05
CA ASN A 27 7.70 -5.82 35.60
C ASN A 27 6.81 -4.76 34.94
N SER A 28 7.37 -3.60 34.60
CA SER A 28 6.74 -2.66 33.69
C SER A 28 7.05 -3.12 32.28
N SER A 29 6.24 -4.06 31.78
CA SER A 29 6.01 -4.18 30.35
C SER A 29 5.69 -2.79 29.81
N SER A 30 6.39 -2.38 28.75
CA SER A 30 6.19 -1.10 28.07
C SER A 30 4.70 -0.80 27.89
N GLN A 31 4.25 0.35 28.39
CA GLN A 31 2.86 0.82 28.37
C GLN A 31 2.32 1.13 26.96
N VAL A 32 2.88 0.53 25.90
CA VAL A 32 2.45 0.71 24.51
C VAL A 32 2.04 -0.63 23.85
N ALA A 33 2.18 -1.75 24.55
CA ALA A 33 1.52 -2.99 24.12
C ALA A 33 0.01 -2.86 24.34
N ILE A 34 -0.74 -2.63 23.25
CA ILE A 34 -2.20 -2.78 23.25
C ILE A 34 -2.52 -4.17 23.81
N VAL A 35 -3.29 -4.18 24.90
CA VAL A 35 -3.77 -5.39 25.58
C VAL A 35 -4.38 -6.34 24.55
N GLY A 36 -3.80 -7.54 24.40
CA GLY A 36 -4.33 -8.60 23.51
C GLY A 36 -3.50 -8.91 22.27
N ALA A 37 -2.43 -8.17 21.95
CA ALA A 37 -1.48 -8.59 20.92
C ALA A 37 -0.57 -9.69 21.47
N ASN A 38 -0.71 -10.93 20.99
CA ASN A 38 0.35 -11.94 21.16
C ASN A 38 1.65 -11.34 20.61
N VAL A 39 2.63 -11.13 21.48
CA VAL A 39 3.94 -10.57 21.11
C VAL A 39 4.61 -11.56 20.16
N CYS A 40 4.40 -11.41 18.86
CA CYS A 40 5.26 -12.02 17.86
C CYS A 40 6.69 -11.55 18.14
N PRO A 41 7.72 -12.38 17.97
CA PRO A 41 9.10 -11.94 18.08
C PRO A 41 9.37 -11.02 16.90
N ILE A 42 9.17 -9.71 17.12
CA ILE A 42 9.54 -8.67 16.18
C ILE A 42 11.02 -8.38 16.43
N GLU A 43 11.84 -8.57 15.40
CA GLU A 43 13.27 -8.30 15.43
C GLU A 43 13.59 -7.03 14.62
N SER A 44 14.86 -6.62 14.66
CA SER A 44 15.38 -5.53 13.83
C SER A 44 16.30 -6.06 12.74
N LEU A 45 16.25 -5.43 11.56
CA LEU A 45 17.18 -5.65 10.46
C LEU A 45 18.55 -5.02 10.77
N ASP A 46 19.64 -5.73 10.44
CA ASP A 46 21.00 -5.22 10.60
C ASP A 46 21.42 -4.42 9.36
N TYR A 47 20.97 -3.16 9.29
CA TYR A 47 21.27 -2.31 8.14
C TYR A 47 22.72 -1.82 8.11
N GLU A 48 23.30 -1.57 9.28
CA GLU A 48 24.69 -1.17 9.42
C GLU A 48 25.58 -2.39 9.21
N ILE A 49 26.56 -2.24 8.30
CA ILE A 49 27.52 -3.31 8.04
C ILE A 49 28.57 -3.24 9.14
N PHE A 50 28.84 -4.37 9.79
CA PHE A 50 29.92 -4.48 10.77
C PHE A 50 31.27 -4.41 10.05
N ASP A 51 31.97 -3.29 10.22
CA ASP A 51 33.33 -3.07 9.70
C ASP A 51 34.37 -3.84 10.53
N ASN A 52 34.32 -5.17 10.44
CA ASN A 52 35.31 -6.05 11.08
C ASN A 52 36.50 -6.35 10.15
N GLU A 53 37.60 -6.85 10.71
CA GLU A 53 38.81 -7.17 9.94
C GLU A 53 38.51 -8.18 8.81
N PHE A 54 37.62 -9.15 9.04
CA PHE A 54 37.19 -10.11 8.04
C PHE A 54 36.48 -9.45 6.84
N PHE A 55 35.55 -8.54 7.10
CA PHE A 55 34.85 -7.78 6.07
C PHE A 55 35.82 -6.91 5.28
N MET A 56 36.74 -6.24 5.97
CA MET A 56 37.78 -5.42 5.34
C MET A 56 38.76 -6.26 4.52
N GLN A 57 39.14 -7.44 4.99
CA GLN A 57 40.01 -8.36 4.28
C GLN A 57 39.30 -8.96 3.05
N ASP A 58 38.05 -9.38 3.18
CA ASP A 58 37.21 -9.82 2.05
C ASP A 58 37.11 -8.70 1.02
N TRP A 59 36.82 -7.46 1.45
CA TRP A 59 36.69 -6.32 0.55
C TRP A 59 38.00 -5.95 -0.16
N ARG A 60 39.13 -5.98 0.55
CA ARG A 60 40.46 -5.73 -0.05
C ARG A 60 40.91 -6.85 -0.98
N SER A 61 40.50 -8.09 -0.71
CA SER A 61 40.84 -9.25 -1.54
C SER A 61 40.06 -9.30 -2.86
N ARG A 62 38.96 -8.53 -2.96
CA ARG A 62 38.14 -8.46 -4.17
C ARG A 62 38.86 -7.69 -5.27
N GLY A 63 39.21 -8.39 -6.33
CA GLY A 63 39.69 -7.76 -7.56
C GLY A 63 38.57 -7.03 -8.31
N ASP A 64 38.96 -6.16 -9.25
CA ASP A 64 38.04 -5.34 -10.05
C ASP A 64 36.93 -6.17 -10.74
N PHE A 65 37.27 -7.38 -11.19
CA PHE A 65 36.30 -8.29 -11.81
C PHE A 65 35.17 -8.70 -10.86
N GLN A 66 35.46 -8.96 -9.59
CA GLN A 66 34.45 -9.36 -8.61
C GLN A 66 33.56 -8.18 -8.21
N ILE A 67 34.12 -6.97 -8.15
CA ILE A 67 33.36 -5.73 -7.93
C ILE A 67 32.43 -5.47 -9.11
N PHE A 68 32.94 -5.62 -10.34
CA PHE A 68 32.14 -5.50 -11.55
C PHE A 68 31.01 -6.54 -11.58
N GLN A 69 31.32 -7.81 -11.27
CA GLN A 69 30.32 -8.87 -11.16
C GLN A 69 29.23 -8.50 -10.13
N TYR A 70 29.61 -8.00 -8.96
CA TYR A 70 28.66 -7.56 -7.93
C TYR A 70 27.73 -6.44 -8.41
N LEU A 71 28.26 -5.47 -9.15
CA LEU A 71 27.45 -4.42 -9.80
C LEU A 71 26.47 -5.01 -10.81
N VAL A 72 26.94 -5.90 -11.70
CA VAL A 72 26.12 -6.56 -12.71
C VAL A 72 25.00 -7.39 -12.06
N VAL A 73 25.30 -8.14 -11.00
CA VAL A 73 24.30 -8.93 -10.24
C VAL A 73 23.18 -8.03 -9.70
N LYS A 74 23.53 -6.85 -9.16
CA LYS A 74 22.54 -5.89 -8.65
C LYS A 74 21.60 -5.39 -9.75
N TRP A 75 22.15 -4.96 -10.88
CA TRP A 75 21.36 -4.47 -12.01
C TRP A 75 20.51 -5.58 -12.64
N LEU A 76 21.06 -6.80 -12.76
CA LEU A 76 20.31 -7.96 -13.23
C LEU A 76 19.17 -8.33 -12.27
N SER A 77 19.38 -8.20 -10.96
CA SER A 77 18.32 -8.43 -9.96
C SER A 77 17.20 -7.39 -10.10
N CYS A 78 17.54 -6.11 -10.27
CA CYS A 78 16.57 -5.06 -10.59
C CYS A 78 15.80 -5.38 -11.89
N PHE A 79 16.51 -5.85 -12.92
CA PHE A 79 15.88 -6.25 -14.18
C PHE A 79 14.87 -7.37 -13.98
N LEU A 80 15.25 -8.43 -13.26
CA LEU A 80 14.40 -9.59 -12.98
C LEU A 80 13.18 -9.21 -12.13
N ILE A 81 13.35 -8.34 -11.13
CA ILE A 81 12.25 -7.82 -10.30
C ILE A 81 11.25 -7.05 -11.17
N GLY A 82 11.74 -6.15 -12.03
CA GLY A 82 10.90 -5.40 -12.97
C GLY A 82 10.17 -6.33 -13.93
N LEU A 83 10.85 -7.36 -14.42
CA LEU A 83 10.28 -8.35 -15.32
C LEU A 83 9.14 -9.15 -14.69
N ILE A 84 9.39 -9.73 -13.53
CA ILE A 84 8.39 -10.52 -12.80
C ILE A 84 7.21 -9.63 -12.41
N MET A 85 7.46 -8.40 -11.93
CA MET A 85 6.38 -7.50 -11.53
C MET A 85 5.55 -6.97 -12.69
N GLY A 86 6.15 -6.74 -13.86
CA GLY A 86 5.42 -6.43 -15.10
C GLY A 86 4.44 -7.56 -15.46
N LEU A 87 4.90 -8.82 -15.42
CA LEU A 87 4.07 -9.99 -15.70
C LEU A 87 2.96 -10.20 -14.65
N VAL A 88 3.29 -10.09 -13.36
CA VAL A 88 2.31 -10.22 -12.27
C VAL A 88 1.26 -9.11 -12.36
N GLY A 89 1.67 -7.87 -12.62
CA GLY A 89 0.74 -6.75 -12.78
C GLY A 89 -0.19 -6.91 -13.97
N PHE A 90 0.35 -7.32 -15.12
CA PHE A 90 -0.44 -7.62 -16.30
C PHE A 90 -1.46 -8.74 -16.02
N PHE A 91 -1.03 -9.86 -15.46
CA PHE A 91 -1.90 -11.00 -15.17
C PHE A 91 -3.00 -10.64 -14.17
N ASN A 92 -2.68 -9.89 -13.11
CA ASN A 92 -3.67 -9.46 -12.13
C ASN A 92 -4.74 -8.57 -12.78
N ASN A 93 -4.33 -7.60 -13.59
CA ASN A 93 -5.26 -6.72 -14.31
C ASN A 93 -6.13 -7.51 -15.29
N LEU A 94 -5.53 -8.39 -16.09
CA LEU A 94 -6.23 -9.26 -17.05
C LEU A 94 -7.27 -10.15 -16.36
N ALA A 95 -6.91 -10.75 -15.23
CA ALA A 95 -7.80 -11.62 -14.47
C ALA A 95 -8.97 -10.83 -13.85
N VAL A 96 -8.69 -9.70 -13.21
CA VAL A 96 -9.72 -8.85 -12.60
C VAL A 96 -10.72 -8.34 -13.65
N GLU A 97 -10.24 -7.80 -14.77
CA GLU A 97 -11.11 -7.25 -15.82
C GLU A 97 -11.99 -8.33 -16.46
N ASN A 98 -11.46 -9.54 -16.70
CA ASN A 98 -12.25 -10.63 -17.27
C ASN A 98 -13.25 -11.24 -16.27
N ILE A 99 -12.88 -11.44 -15.01
CA ILE A 99 -13.77 -12.02 -13.99
C ILE A 99 -14.88 -11.01 -13.66
N ALA A 100 -14.53 -9.76 -13.34
CA ALA A 100 -15.50 -8.72 -13.03
C ALA A 100 -16.35 -8.37 -14.27
N GLY A 101 -15.72 -8.24 -15.44
CA GLY A 101 -16.41 -7.93 -16.69
C GLY A 101 -17.45 -8.99 -17.06
N LYS A 102 -17.10 -10.28 -17.01
CA LYS A 102 -18.04 -11.37 -17.28
C LYS A 102 -19.23 -11.36 -16.30
N LYS A 103 -18.98 -11.12 -15.01
CA LYS A 103 -20.02 -10.98 -13.99
C LYS A 103 -20.99 -9.85 -14.32
N PHE A 104 -20.48 -8.67 -14.68
CA PHE A 104 -21.31 -7.52 -15.04
C PHE A 104 -22.10 -7.76 -16.33
N VAL A 105 -21.50 -8.39 -17.35
CA VAL A 105 -22.19 -8.74 -18.60
C VAL A 105 -23.34 -9.72 -18.35
N VAL A 106 -23.10 -10.79 -17.57
CA VAL A 106 -24.15 -11.77 -17.22
C VAL A 106 -25.29 -11.10 -16.45
N THR A 107 -24.95 -10.29 -15.45
CA THR A 107 -25.96 -9.55 -14.66
C THR A 107 -26.74 -8.59 -15.56
N SER A 108 -26.06 -7.85 -16.44
CA SER A 108 -26.70 -6.93 -17.37
C SER A 108 -27.63 -7.63 -18.36
N ASN A 109 -27.25 -8.80 -18.89
CA ASN A 109 -28.10 -9.57 -19.80
C ASN A 109 -29.40 -10.02 -19.12
N MET A 110 -29.30 -10.52 -17.88
CA MET A 110 -30.49 -10.90 -17.10
C MET A 110 -31.40 -9.72 -16.76
N MET A 111 -30.82 -8.53 -16.50
CA MET A 111 -31.60 -7.30 -16.30
C MET A 111 -32.30 -6.85 -17.58
N LEU A 112 -31.71 -7.06 -18.74
CA LEU A 112 -32.31 -6.74 -20.05
C LEU A 112 -33.49 -7.65 -20.39
N GLU A 113 -33.45 -8.92 -19.94
CA GLU A 113 -34.54 -9.89 -20.05
C GLU A 113 -35.69 -9.60 -19.06
N GLY A 114 -35.60 -8.54 -18.24
CA GLY A 114 -36.59 -8.21 -17.21
C GLY A 114 -36.52 -9.10 -15.97
N ARG A 115 -35.50 -9.96 -15.84
CA ARG A 115 -35.35 -10.91 -14.72
C ARG A 115 -34.47 -10.32 -13.60
N TYR A 116 -34.94 -9.23 -13.00
CA TYR A 116 -34.17 -8.48 -11.99
C TYR A 116 -33.82 -9.29 -10.74
N TRP A 117 -34.75 -10.12 -10.24
CA TRP A 117 -34.50 -10.91 -9.04
C TRP A 117 -33.41 -11.97 -9.26
N THR A 118 -33.42 -12.64 -10.41
CA THR A 118 -32.35 -13.59 -10.74
C THR A 118 -31.03 -12.88 -11.00
N ALA A 119 -31.06 -11.68 -11.60
CA ALA A 119 -29.86 -10.86 -11.78
C ALA A 119 -29.24 -10.47 -10.42
N PHE A 120 -30.07 -10.07 -9.45
CA PHE A 120 -29.63 -9.78 -8.08
C PHE A 120 -29.02 -11.02 -7.40
N LEU A 121 -29.69 -12.18 -7.47
CA LEU A 121 -29.20 -13.41 -6.86
C LEU A 121 -27.85 -13.82 -7.46
N VAL A 122 -27.68 -13.75 -8.79
CA VAL A 122 -26.41 -14.07 -9.47
C VAL A 122 -25.33 -13.05 -9.10
N PHE A 123 -25.64 -11.76 -9.06
CA PHE A 123 -24.71 -10.72 -8.66
C PHE A 123 -24.25 -10.89 -7.21
N SER A 124 -25.18 -11.04 -6.27
CA SER A 124 -24.87 -11.20 -4.85
C SER A 124 -24.15 -12.51 -4.55
N PHE A 125 -24.59 -13.62 -5.16
CA PHE A 125 -23.95 -14.92 -4.98
C PHE A 125 -22.52 -14.94 -5.54
N SER A 126 -22.30 -14.39 -6.74
CA SER A 126 -20.95 -14.32 -7.32
C SER A 126 -20.00 -13.45 -6.48
N ASN A 127 -20.48 -12.31 -5.96
CA ASN A 127 -19.69 -11.49 -5.03
C ASN A 127 -19.35 -12.25 -3.75
N LEU A 128 -20.34 -12.93 -3.15
CA LEU A 128 -20.16 -13.70 -1.92
C LEU A 128 -19.14 -14.83 -2.11
N VAL A 129 -19.22 -15.60 -3.20
CA VAL A 129 -18.27 -16.69 -3.49
C VAL A 129 -16.85 -16.16 -3.65
N LEU A 130 -16.66 -15.06 -4.38
CA LEU A 130 -15.35 -14.44 -4.58
C LEU A 130 -14.77 -13.87 -3.28
N THR A 131 -15.59 -13.19 -2.47
CA THR A 131 -15.17 -12.69 -1.15
C THR A 131 -14.83 -13.84 -0.20
N LEU A 132 -15.68 -14.87 -0.13
CA LEU A 132 -15.47 -16.04 0.71
C LEU A 132 -14.17 -16.76 0.35
N PHE A 133 -13.93 -16.99 -0.94
CA PHE A 133 -12.70 -17.61 -1.42
C PHE A 133 -11.46 -16.81 -0.99
N ALA A 134 -11.44 -15.49 -1.22
CA ALA A 134 -10.36 -14.60 -0.82
C ALA A 134 -10.13 -14.63 0.70
N SER A 135 -11.20 -14.66 1.49
CA SER A 135 -11.12 -14.69 2.95
C SER A 135 -10.67 -16.02 3.53
N VAL A 136 -11.11 -17.14 2.96
CA VAL A 136 -10.70 -18.49 3.38
C VAL A 136 -9.20 -18.68 3.14
N ILE A 137 -8.70 -18.35 1.94
CA ILE A 137 -7.26 -18.51 1.66
C ILE A 137 -6.40 -17.60 2.56
N THR A 138 -6.88 -16.40 2.86
CA THR A 138 -6.15 -15.45 3.73
C THR A 138 -6.16 -15.92 5.17
N ALA A 139 -7.31 -16.36 5.69
CA ALA A 139 -7.44 -16.73 7.09
C ALA A 139 -6.71 -18.05 7.44
N PHE A 140 -6.75 -19.04 6.54
CA PHE A 140 -6.19 -20.37 6.83
C PHE A 140 -4.76 -20.58 6.32
N ILE A 141 -4.38 -20.00 5.18
CA ILE A 141 -3.04 -20.25 4.59
C ILE A 141 -2.02 -19.23 5.08
N CYS A 142 -2.33 -17.93 5.00
CA CYS A 142 -1.40 -16.88 5.40
C CYS A 142 -2.14 -15.64 5.93
N PRO A 143 -2.38 -15.54 7.26
CA PRO A 143 -3.07 -14.38 7.84
C PRO A 143 -2.30 -13.07 7.67
N GLN A 144 -0.97 -13.13 7.49
CA GLN A 144 -0.12 -11.97 7.21
C GLN A 144 -0.42 -11.33 5.84
N ALA A 145 -1.16 -12.02 4.96
CA ALA A 145 -1.57 -11.46 3.68
C ALA A 145 -2.73 -10.46 3.78
N ALA A 146 -3.42 -10.38 4.92
CA ALA A 146 -4.61 -9.55 5.12
C ALA A 146 -4.32 -8.04 5.03
N GLY A 147 -5.23 -7.31 4.38
CA GLY A 147 -5.13 -5.87 4.15
C GLY A 147 -4.14 -5.49 3.05
N SER A 148 -3.73 -4.21 3.05
CA SER A 148 -2.95 -3.61 1.97
C SER A 148 -1.56 -4.23 1.83
N GLY A 149 -0.80 -4.32 2.93
CA GLY A 149 0.61 -4.71 2.89
C GLY A 149 1.58 -3.51 2.86
N ILE A 150 1.09 -2.30 2.57
CA ILE A 150 1.90 -1.07 2.63
C ILE A 150 2.43 -0.81 4.05
N PRO A 151 1.62 -0.88 5.13
CA PRO A 151 2.13 -0.73 6.49
C PRO A 151 3.25 -1.72 6.83
N GLU A 152 3.16 -2.96 6.36
CA GLU A 152 4.15 -4.01 6.58
C GLU A 152 5.46 -3.73 5.84
N VAL A 153 5.37 -3.33 4.56
CA VAL A 153 6.56 -2.94 3.78
C VAL A 153 7.20 -1.68 4.37
N LYS A 154 6.40 -0.71 4.82
CA LYS A 154 6.86 0.51 5.49
C LYS A 154 7.58 0.18 6.81
N ALA A 155 7.03 -0.72 7.62
CA ALA A 155 7.68 -1.21 8.84
C ALA A 155 9.01 -1.92 8.51
N TYR A 156 9.01 -2.80 7.51
CA TYR A 156 10.23 -3.49 7.06
C TYR A 156 11.31 -2.52 6.59
N LEU A 157 10.95 -1.52 5.79
CA LEU A 157 11.88 -0.48 5.33
C LEU A 157 12.29 0.50 6.43
N ASN A 158 11.58 0.54 7.57
CA ASN A 158 11.99 1.26 8.77
C ASN A 158 12.96 0.47 9.65
N GLY A 159 13.12 -0.85 9.39
CA GLY A 159 14.05 -1.73 10.10
C GLY A 159 13.38 -2.85 10.89
N VAL A 160 12.05 -2.99 10.80
CA VAL A 160 11.28 -4.02 11.54
C VAL A 160 11.25 -5.33 10.77
N ASP A 161 11.83 -6.41 11.32
CA ASP A 161 11.71 -7.75 10.77
C ASP A 161 10.67 -8.55 11.55
N ALA A 162 9.48 -8.75 10.94
CA ALA A 162 8.44 -9.57 11.53
C ALA A 162 8.25 -10.87 10.74
N PRO A 163 7.93 -11.98 11.44
CA PRO A 163 7.93 -13.31 10.84
C PRO A 163 6.87 -13.42 9.74
N GLY A 164 7.31 -13.85 8.56
CA GLY A 164 6.42 -14.16 7.44
C GLY A 164 5.89 -12.96 6.66
N ILE A 165 6.34 -11.72 6.93
CA ILE A 165 5.95 -10.54 6.13
C ILE A 165 6.29 -10.77 4.65
N LEU A 166 7.56 -11.00 4.32
CA LEU A 166 8.04 -11.17 2.94
C LEU A 166 8.11 -12.64 2.49
N SER A 167 7.20 -13.49 2.97
CA SER A 167 7.23 -14.92 2.66
C SER A 167 6.66 -15.24 1.25
N PRO A 168 7.13 -16.32 0.59
CA PRO A 168 6.56 -16.74 -0.69
C PRO A 168 5.09 -17.17 -0.57
N ARG A 169 4.66 -17.67 0.60
CA ARG A 169 3.25 -17.98 0.86
C ARG A 169 2.41 -16.70 0.85
N THR A 170 2.91 -15.63 1.48
CA THR A 170 2.28 -14.30 1.48
C THR A 170 2.14 -13.77 0.06
N LEU A 171 3.17 -13.91 -0.78
CA LEU A 171 3.14 -13.53 -2.19
C LEU A 171 1.99 -14.21 -2.94
N LEU A 172 1.90 -15.54 -2.88
CA LEU A 172 0.87 -16.30 -3.61
C LEU A 172 -0.55 -15.96 -3.12
N VAL A 173 -0.76 -15.92 -1.81
CA VAL A 173 -2.06 -15.57 -1.23
C VAL A 173 -2.46 -14.13 -1.59
N LYS A 174 -1.52 -13.17 -1.62
CA LYS A 174 -1.82 -11.79 -2.03
C LYS A 174 -2.21 -11.68 -3.50
N ILE A 175 -1.52 -12.36 -4.41
CA ILE A 175 -1.88 -12.33 -5.83
C ILE A 175 -3.29 -12.89 -6.02
N ILE A 176 -3.53 -14.14 -5.60
CA ILE A 176 -4.80 -14.84 -5.83
C ILE A 176 -5.96 -14.18 -5.07
N GLY A 177 -5.72 -13.78 -3.82
CA GLY A 177 -6.72 -13.13 -2.98
C GLY A 177 -7.07 -11.73 -3.47
N SER A 178 -6.10 -10.96 -3.97
CA SER A 178 -6.36 -9.62 -4.53
C SER A 178 -7.21 -9.70 -5.81
N ILE A 179 -6.94 -10.66 -6.71
CA ILE A 179 -7.74 -10.89 -7.93
C ILE A 179 -9.20 -11.16 -7.53
N SER A 180 -9.40 -12.08 -6.58
CA SER A 180 -10.73 -12.52 -6.17
C SER A 180 -11.51 -11.41 -5.45
N ILE A 181 -10.88 -10.70 -4.50
CA ILE A 181 -11.56 -9.67 -3.71
C ILE A 181 -11.89 -8.42 -4.55
N VAL A 182 -11.00 -7.98 -5.44
CA VAL A 182 -11.26 -6.83 -6.33
C VAL A 182 -12.35 -7.19 -7.34
N SER A 183 -12.42 -8.45 -7.77
CA SER A 183 -13.50 -8.93 -8.64
C SER A 183 -14.86 -9.06 -7.95
N SER A 184 -14.92 -9.00 -6.61
CA SER A 184 -16.15 -9.17 -5.82
C SER A 184 -17.03 -7.91 -5.70
N SER A 185 -16.73 -6.84 -6.46
CA SER A 185 -17.44 -5.54 -6.41
C SER A 185 -17.45 -4.85 -5.05
N LEU A 186 -16.63 -5.30 -4.10
CA LEU A 186 -16.30 -4.50 -2.92
C LEU A 186 -15.53 -3.24 -3.35
N ILE A 187 -15.71 -2.16 -2.61
CA ILE A 187 -14.96 -0.92 -2.86
C ILE A 187 -13.57 -1.07 -2.23
N VAL A 188 -12.71 -1.82 -2.91
CA VAL A 188 -11.33 -2.12 -2.55
C VAL A 188 -10.43 -2.01 -3.79
N GLY A 189 -9.12 -1.81 -3.59
CA GLY A 189 -8.15 -1.69 -4.67
C GLY A 189 -7.04 -2.75 -4.65
N LYS A 190 -6.42 -2.98 -5.82
CA LYS A 190 -5.26 -3.90 -5.99
C LYS A 190 -3.91 -3.27 -5.69
N ALA A 191 -3.80 -1.93 -5.71
CA ALA A 191 -2.51 -1.23 -5.67
C ALA A 191 -1.67 -1.54 -4.40
N GLY A 192 -2.30 -1.51 -3.23
CA GLY A 192 -1.64 -1.85 -1.96
C GLY A 192 -1.06 -3.26 -1.94
N PRO A 193 -1.89 -4.30 -2.19
CA PRO A 193 -1.40 -5.67 -2.37
C PRO A 193 -0.26 -5.78 -3.37
N MET A 194 -0.31 -5.06 -4.49
CA MET A 194 0.74 -5.08 -5.52
C MET A 194 2.09 -4.57 -5.02
N VAL A 195 2.13 -3.53 -4.18
CA VAL A 195 3.36 -3.09 -3.50
C VAL A 195 3.97 -4.24 -2.71
N HIS A 196 3.17 -4.89 -1.88
CA HIS A 196 3.67 -5.96 -1.01
C HIS A 196 4.09 -7.18 -1.83
N THR A 197 3.39 -7.52 -2.93
CA THR A 197 3.87 -8.56 -3.84
C THR A 197 5.23 -8.19 -4.46
N GLY A 198 5.45 -6.92 -4.82
CA GLY A 198 6.73 -6.44 -5.32
C GLY A 198 7.86 -6.53 -4.29
N ALA A 199 7.58 -6.18 -3.04
CA ALA A 199 8.50 -6.36 -1.92
C ALA A 199 8.85 -7.85 -1.70
N CYS A 200 7.85 -8.75 -1.78
CA CYS A 200 8.08 -10.19 -1.66
C CYS A 200 8.93 -10.74 -2.81
N VAL A 201 8.62 -10.37 -4.06
CA VAL A 201 9.41 -10.76 -5.25
C VAL A 201 10.85 -10.29 -5.10
N ALA A 202 11.07 -9.02 -4.72
CA ALA A 202 12.39 -8.48 -4.49
C ALA A 202 13.15 -9.20 -3.36
N SER A 203 12.48 -9.56 -2.27
CA SER A 203 13.08 -10.34 -1.19
C SER A 203 13.45 -11.76 -1.64
N LEU A 204 12.64 -12.41 -2.49
CA LEU A 204 12.92 -13.74 -3.02
C LEU A 204 14.10 -13.72 -4.00
N VAL A 205 14.14 -12.73 -4.89
CA VAL A 205 15.25 -12.51 -5.82
C VAL A 205 16.53 -12.23 -5.03
N GLY A 206 16.49 -11.32 -4.06
CA GLY A 206 17.68 -10.97 -3.24
C GLY A 206 18.25 -12.12 -2.40
N GLN A 207 17.42 -13.10 -2.00
CA GLN A 207 17.87 -14.28 -1.26
C GLN A 207 18.42 -15.41 -2.15
N GLY A 208 18.28 -15.29 -3.47
CA GLY A 208 18.71 -16.30 -4.43
C GLY A 208 17.75 -17.48 -4.58
N GLY A 209 16.45 -17.27 -4.33
CA GLY A 209 15.40 -18.26 -4.61
C GLY A 209 14.64 -18.77 -3.37
N PHE A 210 13.90 -19.88 -3.56
CA PHE A 210 13.06 -20.46 -2.52
C PHE A 210 13.86 -21.31 -1.55
N LYS A 211 14.14 -20.78 -0.35
CA LYS A 211 14.76 -21.56 0.75
C LYS A 211 13.97 -22.85 1.08
N VAL A 212 12.64 -22.81 0.95
CA VAL A 212 11.74 -23.95 1.23
C VAL A 212 11.89 -25.10 0.23
N PHE A 213 12.28 -24.80 -1.02
CA PHE A 213 12.43 -25.82 -2.08
C PHE A 213 13.90 -26.17 -2.37
N GLY A 214 14.86 -25.70 -1.55
CA GLY A 214 16.29 -25.98 -1.73
C GLY A 214 16.93 -25.36 -2.98
N LEU A 215 16.19 -24.61 -3.80
CA LEU A 215 16.73 -23.85 -4.93
C LEU A 215 17.38 -22.56 -4.44
N THR A 216 18.61 -22.67 -3.92
CA THR A 216 19.47 -21.51 -3.65
C THR A 216 20.52 -21.37 -4.75
N TRP A 217 20.43 -20.31 -5.54
CA TRP A 217 21.39 -20.04 -6.61
C TRP A 217 22.69 -19.55 -5.98
N ARG A 218 23.78 -20.31 -6.14
CA ARG A 218 25.10 -20.02 -5.52
C ARG A 218 25.66 -18.65 -5.93
N TRP A 219 25.35 -18.19 -7.15
CA TRP A 219 25.81 -16.90 -7.69
C TRP A 219 25.23 -15.67 -6.95
N LEU A 220 24.10 -15.83 -6.26
CA LEU A 220 23.43 -14.76 -5.51
C LEU A 220 23.89 -14.65 -4.05
N HIS A 221 24.93 -15.38 -3.65
CA HIS A 221 25.44 -15.36 -2.27
C HIS A 221 25.83 -13.95 -1.81
N HIS A 222 26.39 -13.13 -2.69
CA HIS A 222 26.84 -11.77 -2.37
C HIS A 222 25.72 -10.78 -2.05
N LEU A 223 24.46 -11.08 -2.40
CA LEU A 223 23.29 -10.22 -2.10
C LEU A 223 22.59 -10.59 -0.78
N LYS A 224 23.10 -11.58 -0.04
CA LYS A 224 22.56 -12.01 1.26
C LYS A 224 23.01 -11.07 2.40
N ASN A 225 22.77 -9.77 2.23
CA ASN A 225 22.94 -8.76 3.26
C ASN A 225 21.64 -7.99 3.42
N ASP A 226 21.26 -7.64 4.65
CA ASP A 226 20.03 -6.90 4.95
C ASP A 226 20.02 -5.52 4.29
N ARG A 227 21.19 -4.88 4.15
CA ARG A 227 21.37 -3.61 3.42
C ARG A 227 20.95 -3.71 1.95
N ASP A 228 21.48 -4.69 1.22
CA ASP A 228 21.15 -4.87 -0.21
C ASP A 228 19.74 -5.40 -0.39
N ARG A 229 19.27 -6.27 0.51
CA ARG A 229 17.90 -6.76 0.51
C ARG A 229 16.89 -5.63 0.70
N ARG A 230 17.16 -4.67 1.58
CA ARG A 230 16.34 -3.46 1.78
C ARG A 230 16.31 -2.58 0.54
N ASP A 231 17.46 -2.36 -0.10
CA ASP A 231 17.56 -1.63 -1.37
C ASP A 231 16.66 -2.29 -2.44
N LEU A 232 16.78 -3.62 -2.62
CA LEU A 232 15.97 -4.37 -3.60
C LEU A 232 14.47 -4.34 -3.25
N VAL A 233 14.11 -4.49 -1.98
CA VAL A 233 12.70 -4.41 -1.51
C VAL A 233 12.10 -3.04 -1.83
N THR A 234 12.87 -1.96 -1.69
CA THR A 234 12.46 -0.62 -2.12
C THR A 234 12.18 -0.56 -3.62
N CYS A 235 13.07 -1.13 -4.46
CA CYS A 235 12.84 -1.23 -5.91
C CYS A 235 11.60 -2.07 -6.25
N GLY A 236 11.37 -3.18 -5.54
CA GLY A 236 10.20 -4.03 -5.70
C GLY A 236 8.90 -3.33 -5.31
N ALA A 237 8.90 -2.56 -4.22
CA ALA A 237 7.76 -1.76 -3.79
C ALA A 237 7.39 -0.69 -4.84
N ALA A 238 8.39 0.02 -5.39
CA ALA A 238 8.21 0.96 -6.49
C ALA A 238 7.65 0.27 -7.75
N ALA A 239 8.20 -0.90 -8.11
CA ALA A 239 7.72 -1.73 -9.22
C ALA A 239 6.25 -2.15 -9.05
N GLY A 240 5.82 -2.45 -7.83
CA GLY A 240 4.43 -2.78 -7.52
C GLY A 240 3.45 -1.62 -7.75
N ILE A 241 3.82 -0.40 -7.36
CA ILE A 241 3.03 0.81 -7.65
C ILE A 241 3.00 1.10 -9.15
N ALA A 242 4.17 1.04 -9.81
CA ALA A 242 4.28 1.22 -11.25
C ALA A 242 3.40 0.21 -12.00
N ALA A 243 3.36 -1.04 -11.54
CA ALA A 243 2.53 -2.08 -12.13
C ALA A 243 1.02 -1.86 -11.89
N ALA A 244 0.65 -1.28 -10.75
CA ALA A 244 -0.74 -1.05 -10.36
C ALA A 244 -1.38 0.15 -11.09
N PHE A 245 -0.65 1.27 -11.17
CA PHE A 245 -1.13 2.52 -11.75
C PHE A 245 -0.58 2.82 -13.14
N ARG A 246 0.28 1.95 -13.69
CA ARG A 246 0.98 2.20 -14.96
C ARG A 246 1.80 3.50 -14.93
N ALA A 247 2.29 3.85 -13.73
CA ALA A 247 2.91 5.13 -13.39
C ALA A 247 4.36 4.89 -12.86
N PRO A 248 5.37 4.80 -13.74
CA PRO A 248 6.73 4.41 -13.35
C PRO A 248 7.46 5.46 -12.52
N VAL A 249 7.35 6.76 -12.84
CA VAL A 249 8.01 7.82 -12.06
C VAL A 249 7.27 8.02 -10.74
N GLY A 250 5.94 8.02 -10.79
CA GLY A 250 5.09 8.10 -9.62
C GLY A 250 5.36 6.96 -8.61
N GLY A 251 5.62 5.74 -9.11
CA GLY A 251 5.97 4.59 -8.27
C GLY A 251 7.30 4.71 -7.54
N VAL A 252 8.34 5.27 -8.20
CA VAL A 252 9.64 5.52 -7.57
C VAL A 252 9.50 6.57 -6.47
N LEU A 253 8.84 7.68 -6.79
CA LEU A 253 8.63 8.76 -5.83
C LEU A 253 7.78 8.29 -4.65
N PHE A 254 6.77 7.46 -4.88
CA PHE A 254 5.94 6.91 -3.81
C PHE A 254 6.75 6.02 -2.86
N ALA A 255 7.60 5.14 -3.39
CA ALA A 255 8.45 4.30 -2.55
C ALA A 255 9.39 5.12 -1.67
N PHE A 256 9.90 6.26 -2.16
CA PHE A 256 10.79 7.13 -1.40
C PHE A 256 10.07 8.10 -0.46
N GLU A 257 8.92 8.65 -0.85
CA GLU A 257 8.15 9.57 -0.02
C GLU A 257 7.43 8.84 1.13
N GLU A 258 6.83 7.67 0.84
CA GLU A 258 5.96 7.00 1.82
C GLU A 258 6.59 5.85 2.58
N MET A 259 7.60 5.18 2.03
CA MET A 259 8.08 3.91 2.59
C MET A 259 9.54 3.97 3.04
N ALA A 260 10.40 4.65 2.28
CA ALA A 260 11.80 4.78 2.65
C ALA A 260 11.97 5.79 3.78
N SER A 261 12.64 5.40 4.86
CA SER A 261 13.07 6.36 5.89
C SER A 261 14.30 7.16 5.45
N TRP A 262 15.14 6.57 4.59
CA TRP A 262 16.34 7.19 4.03
C TRP A 262 16.70 6.53 2.70
N TRP A 263 17.22 7.28 1.73
CA TRP A 263 17.63 6.74 0.43
C TRP A 263 18.96 7.32 -0.06
N ARG A 264 19.65 6.55 -0.92
CA ARG A 264 20.89 6.94 -1.61
C ARG A 264 20.59 7.27 -3.07
N SER A 265 21.33 8.20 -3.68
CA SER A 265 21.15 8.55 -5.09
C SER A 265 21.28 7.34 -6.03
N ALA A 266 22.18 6.39 -5.74
CA ALA A 266 22.33 5.15 -6.51
C ALA A 266 21.11 4.21 -6.42
N LEU A 267 20.30 4.30 -5.34
CA LEU A 267 19.06 3.54 -5.21
C LEU A 267 17.95 4.12 -6.12
N LEU A 268 17.94 5.45 -6.31
CA LEU A 268 17.01 6.12 -7.22
C LEU A 268 17.16 5.60 -8.65
N TRP A 269 18.38 5.52 -9.16
CA TRP A 269 18.65 4.98 -10.50
C TRP A 269 18.20 3.52 -10.66
N ARG A 270 18.48 2.68 -9.65
CA ARG A 270 18.08 1.26 -9.66
C ARG A 270 16.56 1.10 -9.61
N SER A 271 15.89 1.91 -8.79
CA SER A 271 14.42 1.91 -8.69
C SER A 271 13.78 2.38 -10.00
N PHE A 272 14.28 3.46 -10.59
CA PHE A 272 13.81 4.00 -11.86
C PHE A 272 13.98 3.00 -13.01
N PHE A 273 15.12 2.33 -13.09
CA PHE A 273 15.33 1.28 -14.07
C PHE A 273 14.36 0.10 -13.89
N THR A 274 14.12 -0.32 -12.64
CA THR A 274 13.17 -1.40 -12.33
C THR A 274 11.75 -1.04 -12.78
N THR A 275 11.27 0.18 -12.48
CA THR A 275 9.93 0.62 -12.88
C THR A 275 9.81 0.88 -14.38
N ALA A 276 10.88 1.33 -15.05
CA ALA A 276 10.91 1.46 -16.51
C ALA A 276 10.70 0.11 -17.20
N ILE A 277 11.31 -0.97 -16.69
CA ILE A 277 11.12 -2.33 -17.22
C ILE A 277 9.67 -2.78 -17.05
N VAL A 278 9.06 -2.52 -15.87
CA VAL A 278 7.64 -2.79 -15.64
C VAL A 278 6.79 -2.10 -16.70
N ALA A 279 7.03 -0.81 -16.97
CA ALA A 279 6.28 -0.05 -17.96
C ALA A 279 6.44 -0.62 -19.38
N VAL A 280 7.67 -0.98 -19.80
CA VAL A 280 7.93 -1.60 -21.10
C VAL A 280 7.16 -2.91 -21.24
N ILE A 281 7.24 -3.80 -20.25
CA ILE A 281 6.57 -5.11 -20.30
C ILE A 281 5.06 -4.95 -20.32
N LEU A 282 4.50 -4.12 -19.45
CA LEU A 282 3.08 -3.83 -19.45
C LEU A 282 2.62 -3.31 -20.82
N ARG A 283 3.36 -2.36 -21.41
CA ARG A 283 3.04 -1.83 -22.74
C ARG A 283 3.05 -2.93 -23.80
N THR A 284 4.13 -3.72 -23.88
CA THR A 284 4.24 -4.78 -24.89
C THR A 284 3.12 -5.82 -24.78
N LEU A 285 2.71 -6.18 -23.56
CA LEU A 285 1.64 -7.15 -23.34
C LEU A 285 0.25 -6.56 -23.57
N ILE A 286 0.04 -5.27 -23.26
CA ILE A 286 -1.21 -4.56 -23.59
C ILE A 286 -1.35 -4.46 -25.11
N ASP A 287 -0.28 -4.08 -25.82
CA ASP A 287 -0.28 -3.99 -27.29
C ASP A 287 -0.56 -5.37 -27.93
N PHE A 288 -0.01 -6.45 -27.35
CA PHE A 288 -0.34 -7.81 -27.79
C PHE A 288 -1.83 -8.14 -27.60
N CYS A 289 -2.45 -7.68 -26.50
CA CYS A 289 -3.86 -7.90 -26.22
C CYS A 289 -4.82 -7.14 -27.16
N LEU A 290 -4.37 -6.03 -27.76
CA LEU A 290 -5.16 -5.29 -28.74
C LEU A 290 -5.49 -6.12 -30.00
N ASN A 291 -4.77 -7.21 -30.25
CA ASN A 291 -5.09 -8.18 -31.31
C ASN A 291 -6.35 -9.03 -31.04
N GLY A 292 -7.08 -8.76 -29.94
CA GLY A 292 -8.39 -9.39 -29.64
C GLY A 292 -8.31 -10.71 -28.86
N LEU A 293 -7.12 -11.18 -28.49
CA LEU A 293 -6.91 -12.47 -27.81
C LEU A 293 -7.15 -12.40 -26.28
N CYS A 294 -7.28 -11.22 -25.68
CA CYS A 294 -7.34 -11.02 -24.23
C CYS A 294 -8.75 -10.78 -23.66
N GLY A 295 -9.79 -11.04 -24.44
CA GLY A 295 -11.18 -10.92 -23.99
C GLY A 295 -11.61 -9.47 -23.78
N LEU A 296 -12.04 -9.14 -22.55
CA LEU A 296 -12.52 -7.80 -22.20
C LEU A 296 -11.39 -6.82 -21.84
N PHE A 297 -10.14 -7.29 -21.79
CA PHE A 297 -8.96 -6.52 -21.44
C PHE A 297 -8.36 -5.80 -22.66
N GLY A 298 -7.82 -4.59 -22.45
CA GLY A 298 -6.94 -3.93 -23.42
C GLY A 298 -7.45 -2.65 -24.09
N LYS A 299 -8.61 -2.10 -23.72
CA LYS A 299 -9.12 -0.85 -24.33
C LYS A 299 -8.47 0.45 -23.82
N GLY A 300 -7.53 0.38 -22.87
CA GLY A 300 -6.79 1.53 -22.36
C GLY A 300 -5.31 1.20 -22.31
N GLY A 301 -4.48 1.95 -23.02
CA GLY A 301 -3.01 1.78 -23.09
C GLY A 301 -2.32 2.05 -21.74
N LEU A 302 -1.05 2.46 -21.75
CA LEU A 302 -0.36 2.83 -20.50
C LEU A 302 -1.10 3.94 -19.72
N ILE A 303 -1.71 4.88 -20.45
CA ILE A 303 -2.57 5.92 -19.90
C ILE A 303 -3.90 5.28 -19.51
N ILE A 304 -4.19 5.26 -18.20
CA ILE A 304 -5.44 4.67 -17.69
C ILE A 304 -6.63 5.62 -17.95
N PHE A 305 -6.39 6.94 -17.95
CA PHE A 305 -7.41 7.97 -18.13
C PHE A 305 -7.02 8.92 -19.26
N ASP A 306 -7.10 8.45 -20.51
CA ASP A 306 -6.82 9.24 -21.71
C ASP A 306 -8.01 10.13 -22.08
N THR A 307 -8.30 11.11 -21.22
CA THR A 307 -9.48 11.96 -21.35
C THR A 307 -9.17 13.40 -21.78
N TYR A 308 -7.88 13.81 -21.86
CA TYR A 308 -7.53 15.22 -21.99
C TYR A 308 -6.22 15.53 -22.75
N SER A 309 -6.32 15.81 -24.06
CA SER A 309 -5.20 16.37 -24.83
C SER A 309 -5.01 17.88 -24.61
N ASP A 310 -6.09 18.63 -24.36
CA ASP A 310 -6.07 20.10 -24.28
C ASP A 310 -7.08 20.62 -23.25
N PHE A 311 -6.60 21.06 -22.08
CA PHE A 311 -7.41 21.83 -21.13
C PHE A 311 -7.25 23.33 -21.42
N PRO A 312 -8.34 24.12 -21.35
CA PRO A 312 -8.20 25.58 -21.35
C PRO A 312 -7.39 26.02 -20.14
N ALA A 313 -6.55 27.04 -20.31
CA ALA A 313 -5.82 27.65 -19.21
C ALA A 313 -6.80 28.06 -18.10
N TYR A 314 -6.56 27.62 -16.86
CA TYR A 314 -7.36 28.05 -15.72
C TYR A 314 -7.23 29.56 -15.53
N HIS A 315 -8.32 30.23 -15.16
CA HIS A 315 -8.30 31.65 -14.85
C HIS A 315 -8.16 31.87 -13.34
N LEU A 316 -7.72 33.06 -12.93
CA LEU A 316 -7.59 33.39 -11.51
C LEU A 316 -8.93 33.30 -10.76
N GLY A 317 -10.05 33.50 -11.46
CA GLY A 317 -11.41 33.33 -10.92
C GLY A 317 -11.78 31.89 -10.58
N ASP A 318 -11.10 30.89 -11.15
CA ASP A 318 -11.34 29.48 -10.85
C ASP A 318 -10.63 29.02 -9.56
N LEU A 319 -9.68 29.83 -9.05
CA LEU A 319 -8.85 29.47 -7.91
C LEU A 319 -9.62 29.38 -6.57
N PRO A 320 -10.54 30.31 -6.21
CA PRO A 320 -11.26 30.22 -4.94
C PRO A 320 -12.13 28.94 -4.82
N PRO A 321 -12.92 28.53 -5.84
CA PRO A 321 -13.59 27.23 -5.85
C PRO A 321 -12.67 26.03 -5.64
N VAL A 322 -11.49 26.05 -6.28
CA VAL A 322 -10.49 24.99 -6.16
C VAL A 322 -9.90 24.92 -4.76
N LEU A 323 -9.61 26.08 -4.13
CA LEU A 323 -9.14 26.15 -2.75
C LEU A 323 -10.21 25.69 -1.76
N ALA A 324 -11.47 26.06 -1.98
CA ALA A 324 -12.58 25.58 -1.16
C ALA A 324 -12.73 24.05 -1.26
N LEU A 325 -12.62 23.50 -2.47
CA LEU A 325 -12.62 22.05 -2.70
C LEU A 325 -11.46 21.38 -1.96
N ALA A 326 -10.27 21.96 -1.98
CA ALA A 326 -9.08 21.41 -1.32
C ALA A 326 -9.23 21.40 0.22
N PHE A 327 -9.74 22.50 0.79
CA PHE A 327 -10.01 22.63 2.21
C PHE A 327 -11.03 21.59 2.69
N LEU A 328 -12.16 21.49 1.99
CA LEU A 328 -13.20 20.48 2.26
C LEU A 328 -12.67 19.05 2.07
N GLY A 329 -11.85 18.81 1.04
CA GLY A 329 -11.20 17.51 0.83
C GLY A 329 -10.28 17.11 1.99
N GLY A 330 -9.59 18.07 2.61
CA GLY A 330 -8.77 17.84 3.80
C GLY A 330 -9.60 17.43 5.01
N ILE A 331 -10.72 18.13 5.26
CA ILE A 331 -11.67 17.81 6.33
C ILE A 331 -12.30 16.42 6.10
N LEU A 332 -12.82 16.16 4.89
CA LEU A 332 -13.46 14.90 4.56
C LEU A 332 -12.46 13.72 4.59
N GLY A 333 -11.22 13.92 4.14
CA GLY A 333 -10.16 12.91 4.22
C GLY A 333 -9.74 12.61 5.66
N SER A 334 -9.69 13.63 6.51
CA SER A 334 -9.50 13.47 7.96
C SER A 334 -10.68 12.72 8.60
N LEU A 335 -11.92 13.09 8.29
CA LEU A 335 -13.12 12.41 8.79
C LEU A 335 -13.13 10.93 8.37
N TYR A 336 -12.76 10.65 7.12
CA TYR A 336 -12.58 9.30 6.60
C TYR A 336 -11.59 8.50 7.45
N ASN A 337 -10.40 9.03 7.73
CA ASN A 337 -9.40 8.37 8.57
C ASN A 337 -9.91 8.12 10.00
N PHE A 338 -10.61 9.09 10.59
CA PHE A 338 -11.19 8.95 11.92
C PHE A 338 -12.22 7.81 11.98
N LEU A 339 -13.18 7.80 11.05
CA LEU A 339 -14.22 6.77 10.98
C LEU A 339 -13.63 5.41 10.67
N LEU A 340 -12.68 5.33 9.72
CA LEU A 340 -11.98 4.11 9.37
C LEU A 340 -11.27 3.51 10.58
N ASN A 341 -10.54 4.33 11.36
CA ASN A 341 -9.88 3.87 12.58
C ASN A 341 -10.88 3.34 13.62
N LYS A 342 -12.07 3.95 13.75
CA LYS A 342 -13.12 3.46 14.66
C LYS A 342 -13.68 2.11 14.20
N VAL A 343 -13.98 1.96 12.91
CA VAL A 343 -14.48 0.69 12.34
C VAL A 343 -13.42 -0.41 12.48
N LEU A 344 -12.15 -0.11 12.21
CA LEU A 344 -11.06 -1.08 12.38
C LEU A 344 -10.90 -1.54 13.83
N ARG A 345 -11.12 -0.68 14.83
CA ARG A 345 -11.14 -1.10 16.24
C ARG A 345 -12.27 -2.07 16.55
N VAL A 346 -13.48 -1.81 16.05
CA VAL A 346 -14.62 -2.73 16.19
C VAL A 346 -14.32 -4.05 15.50
N TYR A 347 -13.76 -3.99 14.30
CA TYR A 347 -13.37 -5.19 13.57
C TYR A 347 -12.32 -5.97 14.36
N ASN A 348 -11.28 -5.35 14.91
CA ASN A 348 -10.28 -6.06 15.73
C ASN A 348 -10.93 -6.86 16.87
N LEU A 349 -11.90 -6.29 17.59
CA LEU A 349 -12.65 -7.01 18.64
C LEU A 349 -13.40 -8.24 18.10
N ILE A 350 -13.94 -8.16 16.88
CA ILE A 350 -14.58 -9.30 16.21
C ILE A 350 -13.54 -10.33 15.78
N HIS A 351 -12.38 -9.87 15.28
CA HIS A 351 -11.29 -10.72 14.82
C HIS A 351 -10.66 -11.53 15.97
N GLU A 352 -10.68 -11.00 17.20
CA GLU A 352 -10.20 -11.71 18.40
C GLU A 352 -11.06 -12.93 18.75
N ARG A 353 -12.36 -12.96 18.38
CA ARG A 353 -13.25 -14.09 18.66
C ARG A 353 -12.96 -15.35 17.85
N GLY A 354 -12.05 -15.29 16.88
CA GLY A 354 -11.57 -16.44 16.11
C GLY A 354 -11.85 -16.36 14.61
N ILE A 355 -11.35 -17.36 13.88
CA ILE A 355 -11.33 -17.38 12.40
C ILE A 355 -12.75 -17.39 11.79
N VAL A 356 -13.70 -18.06 12.42
CA VAL A 356 -15.09 -18.14 11.91
C VAL A 356 -15.72 -16.74 11.89
N TYR A 357 -15.58 -15.95 12.95
CA TYR A 357 -16.11 -14.59 13.02
C TYR A 357 -15.48 -13.66 11.99
N LYS A 358 -14.19 -13.84 11.70
CA LYS A 358 -13.49 -13.11 10.63
C LYS A 358 -14.12 -13.32 9.26
N ILE A 359 -14.41 -14.58 8.92
CA ILE A 359 -15.00 -14.96 7.64
C ILE A 359 -16.47 -14.53 7.57
N LEU A 360 -17.23 -14.72 8.65
CA LEU A 360 -18.62 -14.26 8.74
C LEU A 360 -18.74 -12.75 8.56
N LEU A 361 -17.83 -11.97 9.16
CA LEU A 361 -17.78 -10.52 8.96
C LEU A 361 -17.58 -10.18 7.47
N ALA A 362 -16.59 -10.79 6.80
CA ALA A 362 -16.35 -10.56 5.37
C ALA A 362 -17.58 -10.92 4.50
N CYS A 363 -18.25 -12.03 4.81
CA CYS A 363 -19.48 -12.44 4.12
C CYS A 363 -20.63 -11.44 4.35
N SER A 364 -20.82 -10.98 5.58
CA SER A 364 -21.86 -10.00 5.91
C SER A 364 -21.66 -8.68 5.17
N VAL A 365 -20.42 -8.19 5.08
CA VAL A 365 -20.07 -6.99 4.32
C VAL A 365 -20.31 -7.19 2.82
N SER A 366 -19.97 -8.36 2.26
CA SER A 366 -20.23 -8.70 0.85
C SER A 366 -21.73 -8.75 0.50
N ILE A 367 -22.55 -9.31 1.38
CA ILE A 367 -24.01 -9.34 1.19
C ILE A 367 -24.59 -7.93 1.29
N PHE A 368 -24.20 -7.18 2.32
CA PHE A 368 -24.66 -5.81 2.54
C PHE A 368 -24.30 -4.88 1.37
N THR A 369 -23.03 -4.92 0.93
CA THR A 369 -22.57 -4.16 -0.24
C THR A 369 -23.34 -4.56 -1.50
N SER A 370 -23.57 -5.85 -1.74
CA SER A 370 -24.35 -6.30 -2.90
C SER A 370 -25.80 -5.81 -2.88
N CYS A 371 -26.45 -5.81 -1.71
CA CYS A 371 -27.81 -5.28 -1.55
C CYS A 371 -27.87 -3.79 -1.83
N LEU A 372 -26.92 -3.01 -1.29
CA LEU A 372 -26.86 -1.57 -1.51
C LEU A 372 -26.58 -1.23 -2.97
N LEU A 373 -25.54 -1.83 -3.56
CA LEU A 373 -25.14 -1.54 -4.94
C LEU A 373 -26.24 -1.91 -5.96
N PHE A 374 -26.97 -3.01 -5.75
CA PHE A 374 -28.06 -3.38 -6.65
C PHE A 374 -29.36 -2.59 -6.37
N GLY A 375 -29.63 -2.23 -5.11
CA GLY A 375 -30.86 -1.54 -4.71
C GLY A 375 -30.88 -0.04 -5.01
N LEU A 376 -29.76 0.65 -4.84
CA LEU A 376 -29.69 2.12 -5.00
C LEU A 376 -30.06 2.62 -6.42
N PRO A 377 -29.64 1.96 -7.52
CA PRO A 377 -30.05 2.34 -8.88
C PRO A 377 -31.56 2.39 -9.10
N TRP A 378 -32.36 1.71 -8.27
CA TRP A 378 -33.83 1.75 -8.34
C TRP A 378 -34.42 3.12 -8.01
N SER A 379 -33.68 3.93 -7.24
CA SER A 379 -34.09 5.28 -6.85
C SER A 379 -33.67 6.38 -7.84
N ALA A 380 -32.83 6.04 -8.83
CA ALA A 380 -32.31 7.00 -9.81
C ALA A 380 -33.24 7.12 -11.03
N SER A 381 -33.41 8.33 -11.52
CA SER A 381 -34.18 8.64 -12.73
C SER A 381 -33.41 8.29 -14.01
N CYS A 382 -34.14 7.86 -15.04
CA CYS A 382 -33.56 7.58 -16.35
C CYS A 382 -33.25 8.88 -17.11
N GLN A 383 -32.11 8.91 -17.78
CA GLN A 383 -31.67 10.01 -18.63
C GLN A 383 -31.66 9.60 -20.11
N PRO A 384 -31.94 10.53 -21.04
CA PRO A 384 -31.86 10.25 -22.47
C PRO A 384 -30.40 10.07 -22.90
N CYS A 385 -30.14 9.12 -23.79
CA CYS A 385 -28.79 8.91 -24.32
C CYS A 385 -28.28 10.17 -25.05
N PRO A 386 -27.04 10.64 -24.76
CA PRO A 386 -26.49 11.79 -25.45
C PRO A 386 -26.20 11.47 -26.93
N SER A 387 -26.54 12.40 -27.82
CA SER A 387 -26.35 12.25 -29.28
C SER A 387 -24.88 12.27 -29.71
N SER A 388 -23.98 12.78 -28.85
CA SER A 388 -22.53 12.87 -29.06
C SER A 388 -21.74 11.72 -28.42
N ALA A 389 -22.40 10.66 -27.93
CA ALA A 389 -21.73 9.56 -27.26
C ALA A 389 -20.74 8.83 -28.21
N ARG A 390 -19.47 8.71 -27.79
CA ARG A 390 -18.44 7.94 -28.52
C ARG A 390 -18.78 6.45 -28.61
N GLU A 391 -19.60 5.94 -27.68
CA GLU A 391 -20.08 4.57 -27.65
C GLU A 391 -21.60 4.51 -27.85
N ILE A 392 -22.09 3.48 -28.54
CA ILE A 392 -23.54 3.29 -28.73
C ILE A 392 -24.20 3.12 -27.35
N CYS A 393 -25.12 4.03 -27.04
CA CYS A 393 -25.92 4.08 -25.82
C CYS A 393 -27.34 3.55 -26.09
N PRO A 394 -27.91 2.72 -25.19
CA PRO A 394 -27.28 2.12 -24.01
C PRO A 394 -26.37 0.95 -24.38
N THR A 395 -25.41 0.66 -23.51
CA THR A 395 -24.50 -0.49 -23.61
C THR A 395 -25.25 -1.78 -23.26
N ILE A 396 -25.70 -2.51 -24.27
CA ILE A 396 -26.44 -3.78 -24.14
C ILE A 396 -25.46 -4.95 -24.35
N GLY A 397 -25.36 -5.85 -23.37
CA GLY A 397 -24.61 -7.11 -23.48
C GLY A 397 -23.10 -7.01 -23.69
N ARG A 398 -22.51 -5.83 -23.47
CA ARG A 398 -21.07 -5.57 -23.60
C ARG A 398 -20.56 -4.67 -22.47
N SER A 399 -19.24 -4.60 -22.30
CA SER A 399 -18.62 -3.57 -21.46
C SER A 399 -18.79 -2.19 -22.11
N GLY A 400 -18.97 -1.16 -21.29
CA GLY A 400 -19.22 0.20 -21.76
C GLY A 400 -19.92 1.05 -20.72
N ASN A 401 -19.95 2.35 -20.98
CA ASN A 401 -20.18 3.36 -19.95
C ASN A 401 -21.66 3.59 -19.62
N PHE A 402 -22.58 3.29 -20.54
CA PHE A 402 -24.01 3.61 -20.38
C PHE A 402 -24.83 2.37 -20.05
N LYS A 403 -25.14 2.14 -18.77
CA LYS A 403 -25.92 0.97 -18.35
C LYS A 403 -27.42 1.25 -18.38
N LYS A 404 -28.18 0.35 -19.01
CA LYS A 404 -29.65 0.36 -18.99
C LYS A 404 -30.14 -0.38 -17.75
N PHE A 405 -30.82 0.32 -16.84
CA PHE A 405 -31.45 -0.25 -15.66
C PHE A 405 -32.86 0.33 -15.50
N GLN A 406 -33.90 -0.48 -15.72
CA GLN A 406 -35.32 -0.08 -15.64
C GLN A 406 -35.72 1.11 -16.54
N CYS A 407 -34.96 1.38 -17.59
CA CYS A 407 -35.22 2.49 -18.52
C CYS A 407 -35.87 2.03 -19.82
N SER A 408 -36.59 2.94 -20.47
CA SER A 408 -37.09 2.78 -21.84
C SER A 408 -35.93 2.55 -22.83
N PRO A 409 -36.20 2.01 -24.04
CA PRO A 409 -35.20 2.05 -25.11
C PRO A 409 -34.72 3.50 -25.32
N SER A 410 -33.44 3.67 -25.68
CA SER A 410 -32.73 4.97 -25.82
C SER A 410 -32.51 5.82 -24.54
N HIS A 411 -32.71 5.24 -23.36
CA HIS A 411 -32.41 5.87 -22.07
C HIS A 411 -31.44 5.00 -21.25
N TYR A 412 -30.66 5.65 -20.39
CA TYR A 412 -29.73 4.99 -19.46
C TYR A 412 -29.96 5.47 -18.03
N ASN A 413 -29.45 4.70 -17.07
CA ASN A 413 -29.47 5.07 -15.65
C ASN A 413 -28.04 5.48 -15.27
N ASP A 414 -27.87 6.72 -14.84
CA ASP A 414 -26.57 7.32 -14.56
C ASP A 414 -25.89 6.70 -13.33
N LEU A 415 -26.65 6.43 -12.27
CA LEU A 415 -26.15 5.75 -11.07
C LEU A 415 -25.77 4.29 -11.35
N ALA A 416 -26.58 3.57 -12.13
CA ALA A 416 -26.27 2.21 -12.58
C ALA A 416 -24.98 2.17 -13.43
N SER A 417 -24.74 3.22 -14.20
CA SER A 417 -23.56 3.38 -15.05
C SER A 417 -22.26 3.56 -14.25
N LEU A 418 -22.35 4.10 -13.04
CA LEU A 418 -21.21 4.18 -12.11
C LEU A 418 -21.05 2.90 -11.29
N ILE A 419 -22.15 2.28 -10.83
CA ILE A 419 -22.12 1.12 -9.92
C ILE A 419 -21.85 -0.21 -10.63
N PHE A 420 -22.46 -0.47 -11.80
CA PHE A 420 -22.30 -1.73 -12.55
C PHE A 420 -21.12 -1.71 -13.52
N ASN A 421 -20.03 -1.06 -13.11
CA ASN A 421 -18.76 -1.04 -13.81
C ASN A 421 -17.64 -1.38 -12.81
N THR A 422 -16.44 -1.66 -13.33
CA THR A 422 -15.27 -1.81 -12.45
C THR A 422 -14.94 -0.47 -11.80
N ASN A 423 -14.30 -0.47 -10.63
CA ASN A 423 -13.88 0.78 -9.99
C ASN A 423 -12.95 1.59 -10.90
N ASP A 424 -12.08 0.92 -11.66
CA ASP A 424 -11.17 1.55 -12.62
C ASP A 424 -11.97 2.26 -13.75
N ASP A 425 -13.03 1.64 -14.28
CA ASP A 425 -13.89 2.25 -15.30
C ASP A 425 -14.83 3.32 -14.73
N ALA A 426 -15.29 3.18 -13.49
CA ALA A 426 -16.05 4.21 -12.80
C ALA A 426 -15.21 5.49 -12.63
N ILE A 427 -13.91 5.37 -12.30
CA ILE A 427 -12.99 6.52 -12.24
C ILE A 427 -12.85 7.14 -13.65
N LYS A 428 -12.67 6.33 -14.71
CA LYS A 428 -12.63 6.84 -16.10
C LYS A 428 -13.87 7.65 -16.45
N ASN A 429 -15.04 7.17 -16.03
CA ASN A 429 -16.31 7.85 -16.28
C ASN A 429 -16.45 9.14 -15.48
N LEU A 430 -15.90 9.21 -14.27
CA LEU A 430 -15.87 10.43 -13.48
C LEU A 430 -14.87 11.46 -14.02
N PHE A 431 -13.76 11.01 -14.59
CA PHE A 431 -12.72 11.83 -15.21
C PHE A 431 -12.96 12.10 -16.71
N SER A 432 -14.14 11.78 -17.24
CA SER A 432 -14.45 12.05 -18.65
C SER A 432 -14.71 13.53 -18.89
N LYS A 433 -14.27 14.04 -20.06
CA LYS A 433 -14.50 15.40 -20.53
C LYS A 433 -15.88 15.54 -21.20
N ASP A 434 -16.45 16.74 -21.16
CA ASP A 434 -17.68 17.13 -21.87
C ASP A 434 -18.92 16.31 -21.44
N THR A 435 -18.86 15.72 -20.25
CA THR A 435 -19.92 14.89 -19.66
C THR A 435 -20.72 15.67 -18.62
N ASP A 436 -20.75 17.01 -18.73
CA ASP A 436 -21.32 17.90 -17.72
C ASP A 436 -22.84 17.70 -17.54
N SER A 437 -23.51 17.17 -18.57
CA SER A 437 -24.94 16.82 -18.56
C SER A 437 -25.24 15.33 -18.35
N GLU A 438 -24.22 14.47 -18.25
CA GLU A 438 -24.41 13.01 -18.21
C GLU A 438 -24.81 12.45 -16.83
N PHE A 439 -24.66 13.24 -15.77
CA PHE A 439 -24.93 12.81 -14.40
C PHE A 439 -25.83 13.80 -13.67
N GLN A 440 -26.81 13.27 -12.94
CA GLN A 440 -27.69 14.06 -12.09
C GLN A 440 -27.07 14.34 -10.72
N PHE A 441 -27.43 15.48 -10.14
CA PHE A 441 -26.97 15.90 -8.81
C PHE A 441 -27.28 14.86 -7.71
N SER A 442 -28.50 14.31 -7.72
CA SER A 442 -28.95 13.30 -6.76
C SER A 442 -28.18 11.99 -6.88
N SER A 443 -27.93 11.54 -8.12
CA SER A 443 -27.18 10.31 -8.39
C SER A 443 -25.71 10.45 -7.97
N MET A 444 -25.08 11.59 -8.25
CA MET A 444 -23.69 11.84 -7.86
C MET A 444 -23.54 11.92 -6.34
N LEU A 445 -24.46 12.59 -5.63
CA LEU A 445 -24.45 12.65 -4.17
C LEU A 445 -24.66 11.26 -3.55
N THR A 446 -25.61 10.49 -4.08
CA THR A 446 -25.87 9.11 -3.63
C THR A 446 -24.65 8.21 -3.85
N PHE A 447 -24.00 8.34 -5.00
CA PHE A 447 -22.78 7.60 -5.32
C PHE A 447 -21.63 7.99 -4.37
N PHE A 448 -21.42 9.28 -4.10
CA PHE A 448 -20.40 9.74 -3.14
C PHE A 448 -20.62 9.17 -1.74
N ILE A 449 -21.83 9.29 -1.18
CA ILE A 449 -22.15 8.79 0.17
C ILE A 449 -21.96 7.27 0.25
N THR A 450 -22.38 6.56 -0.80
CA THR A 450 -22.24 5.10 -0.91
C THR A 450 -20.78 4.70 -0.97
N CYS A 451 -19.98 5.34 -1.83
CA CYS A 451 -18.55 5.07 -1.97
C CYS A 451 -17.79 5.36 -0.67
N PHE A 452 -18.06 6.50 -0.04
CA PHE A 452 -17.46 6.88 1.23
C PHE A 452 -17.73 5.83 2.33
N SER A 453 -19.00 5.43 2.48
CA SER A 453 -19.43 4.50 3.53
C SER A 453 -18.95 3.06 3.27
N LEU A 454 -19.13 2.57 2.04
CA LEU A 454 -18.73 1.20 1.67
C LEU A 454 -17.21 1.04 1.64
N SER A 455 -16.45 2.07 1.26
CA SER A 455 -14.98 2.04 1.35
C SER A 455 -14.50 1.80 2.79
N ILE A 456 -15.12 2.48 3.75
CA ILE A 456 -14.80 2.32 5.18
C ILE A 456 -15.14 0.90 5.66
N LEU A 457 -16.34 0.40 5.33
CA LEU A 457 -16.80 -0.92 5.78
C LEU A 457 -16.07 -2.09 5.11
N SER A 458 -15.70 -1.93 3.83
CA SER A 458 -15.02 -2.97 3.05
C SER A 458 -13.56 -3.14 3.46
N TYR A 459 -12.93 -2.08 3.98
CA TYR A 459 -11.56 -2.18 4.47
C TYR A 459 -11.50 -2.81 5.87
N GLY A 460 -10.51 -3.67 6.09
CA GLY A 460 -10.32 -4.37 7.38
C GLY A 460 -10.99 -5.74 7.48
N ILE A 461 -11.71 -6.19 6.44
CA ILE A 461 -12.07 -7.61 6.30
C ILE A 461 -10.81 -8.45 6.11
N VAL A 462 -10.90 -9.75 6.40
CA VAL A 462 -9.77 -10.68 6.23
C VAL A 462 -9.60 -11.03 4.76
N ALA A 463 -9.03 -10.13 3.98
CA ALA A 463 -8.67 -10.34 2.58
C ALA A 463 -7.58 -9.34 2.15
N PRO A 464 -6.85 -9.58 1.05
CA PRO A 464 -5.83 -8.66 0.55
C PRO A 464 -6.47 -7.46 -0.16
N ALA A 465 -6.72 -6.37 0.56
CA ALA A 465 -7.42 -5.18 0.07
C ALA A 465 -6.57 -3.90 0.20
N GLY A 466 -6.52 -3.08 -0.85
CA GLY A 466 -5.86 -1.78 -0.88
C GLY A 466 -6.82 -0.58 -0.77
N LEU A 467 -6.32 0.54 -0.23
CA LEU A 467 -7.10 1.76 0.03
C LEU A 467 -7.06 2.80 -1.10
N PHE A 468 -6.12 2.71 -2.04
CA PHE A 468 -5.94 3.74 -3.07
C PHE A 468 -7.17 3.97 -3.95
N VAL A 469 -7.63 2.92 -4.65
CA VAL A 469 -8.75 3.02 -5.59
C VAL A 469 -10.03 3.51 -4.90
N PRO A 470 -10.42 2.99 -3.72
CA PRO A 470 -11.58 3.51 -2.97
C PRO A 470 -11.50 5.01 -2.65
N VAL A 471 -10.34 5.49 -2.21
CA VAL A 471 -10.10 6.90 -1.88
C VAL A 471 -10.12 7.75 -3.15
N ILE A 472 -9.59 7.26 -4.28
CA ILE A 472 -9.69 7.93 -5.59
C ILE A 472 -11.14 8.05 -6.06
N VAL A 473 -11.91 6.95 -6.06
CA VAL A 473 -13.33 6.96 -6.48
C VAL A 473 -14.15 7.91 -5.60
N THR A 474 -13.96 7.84 -4.28
CA THR A 474 -14.67 8.68 -3.32
C THR A 474 -14.33 10.15 -3.53
N GLY A 475 -13.05 10.50 -3.67
CA GLY A 475 -12.62 11.85 -3.97
C GLY A 475 -13.08 12.35 -5.34
N ALA A 476 -13.07 11.49 -6.35
CA ALA A 476 -13.54 11.82 -7.71
C ALA A 476 -15.04 12.15 -7.71
N SER A 477 -15.85 11.35 -7.04
CA SER A 477 -17.30 11.59 -6.93
C SER A 477 -17.63 12.88 -6.17
N TYR A 478 -16.93 13.15 -5.05
CA TYR A 478 -17.05 14.40 -4.31
C TYR A 478 -16.59 15.62 -5.14
N GLY A 479 -15.44 15.50 -5.80
CA GLY A 479 -14.92 16.56 -6.65
C GLY A 479 -15.89 16.92 -7.76
N ARG A 480 -16.41 15.91 -8.46
CA ARG A 480 -17.41 16.09 -9.50
C ARG A 480 -18.69 16.73 -8.96
N PHE A 481 -19.16 16.27 -7.80
CA PHE A 481 -20.31 16.86 -7.11
C PHE A 481 -20.10 18.36 -6.81
N VAL A 482 -18.95 18.75 -6.26
CA VAL A 482 -18.59 20.15 -6.03
C VAL A 482 -18.50 20.93 -7.35
N GLY A 483 -17.93 20.33 -8.39
CA GLY A 483 -17.90 20.91 -9.73
C GLY A 483 -19.29 21.22 -10.26
N MET A 484 -20.27 20.34 -10.04
CA MET A 484 -21.66 20.57 -10.44
C MET A 484 -22.33 21.69 -9.63
N VAL A 485 -22.00 21.84 -8.34
CA VAL A 485 -22.51 22.95 -7.50
C VAL A 485 -21.94 24.28 -7.97
N VAL A 486 -20.64 24.32 -8.25
CA VAL A 486 -19.90 25.55 -8.52
C VAL A 486 -19.80 25.86 -10.01
N GLY A 487 -20.26 24.98 -10.90
CA GLY A 487 -20.16 25.10 -12.36
C GLY A 487 -20.80 26.36 -12.96
N ARG A 488 -21.63 27.09 -12.20
CA ARG A 488 -22.12 28.43 -12.61
C ARG A 488 -21.09 29.56 -12.43
N TYR A 489 -20.07 29.34 -11.61
CA TYR A 489 -19.06 30.32 -11.23
C TYR A 489 -17.68 30.05 -11.86
N THR A 490 -17.51 28.93 -12.55
CA THR A 490 -16.22 28.51 -13.13
C THR A 490 -16.41 27.96 -14.52
N ASN A 491 -15.43 28.17 -15.40
CA ASN A 491 -15.43 27.59 -16.75
C ASN A 491 -14.76 26.20 -16.79
N LEU A 492 -14.38 25.65 -15.64
CA LEU A 492 -13.78 24.33 -15.52
C LEU A 492 -14.84 23.23 -15.65
N SER A 493 -14.58 22.23 -16.51
CA SER A 493 -15.43 21.05 -16.67
C SER A 493 -15.61 20.26 -15.37
N HIS A 494 -16.74 19.58 -15.18
CA HIS A 494 -17.00 18.78 -13.97
C HIS A 494 -16.00 17.61 -13.81
N GLY A 495 -15.51 17.04 -14.92
CA GLY A 495 -14.49 16.00 -14.90
C GLY A 495 -13.14 16.47 -14.35
N PHE A 496 -12.77 17.74 -14.60
CA PHE A 496 -11.56 18.32 -14.03
C PHE A 496 -11.67 18.49 -12.51
N PHE A 497 -12.82 18.95 -12.03
CA PHE A 497 -13.12 18.98 -10.59
C PHE A 497 -13.08 17.58 -9.96
N ALA A 498 -13.46 16.53 -10.69
CA ALA A 498 -13.33 15.16 -10.22
C ALA A 498 -11.85 14.78 -9.98
N ILE A 499 -10.93 15.15 -10.87
CA ILE A 499 -9.50 14.88 -10.70
C ILE A 499 -8.95 15.65 -9.48
N LEU A 500 -9.31 16.93 -9.33
CA LEU A 500 -8.91 17.73 -8.18
C LEU A 500 -9.50 17.19 -6.87
N GLY A 501 -10.74 16.67 -6.90
CA GLY A 501 -11.37 16.01 -5.77
C GLY A 501 -10.69 14.70 -5.39
N ALA A 502 -10.29 13.89 -6.37
CA ALA A 502 -9.52 12.68 -6.15
C ALA A 502 -8.16 13.01 -5.50
N ALA A 503 -7.47 14.03 -6.02
CA ALA A 503 -6.21 14.52 -5.47
C ALA A 503 -6.38 15.07 -4.05
N SER A 504 -7.38 15.94 -3.80
CA SER A 504 -7.62 16.49 -2.47
C SER A 504 -7.92 15.41 -1.45
N PHE A 505 -8.83 14.48 -1.74
CA PHE A 505 -9.22 13.45 -0.79
C PHE A 505 -8.07 12.45 -0.51
N LEU A 506 -7.26 12.11 -1.52
CA LEU A 506 -6.03 11.34 -1.32
C LEU A 506 -5.00 12.10 -0.47
N GLY A 507 -4.79 13.38 -0.72
CA GLY A 507 -3.91 14.25 0.07
C GLY A 507 -4.37 14.32 1.52
N GLY A 508 -5.67 14.47 1.76
CA GLY A 508 -6.27 14.52 3.09
C GLY A 508 -6.23 13.19 3.85
N SER A 509 -6.38 12.04 3.18
CA SER A 509 -6.36 10.72 3.82
C SER A 509 -4.93 10.16 3.97
N MET A 510 -4.15 10.13 2.90
CA MET A 510 -2.83 9.47 2.88
C MET A 510 -1.66 10.41 3.20
N ARG A 511 -1.83 11.74 3.13
CA ARG A 511 -0.78 12.75 3.43
C ARG A 511 0.46 12.69 2.57
N THR A 512 0.31 12.12 1.39
CA THR A 512 1.36 11.96 0.38
C THR A 512 1.20 13.06 -0.66
N THR A 513 2.27 13.69 -1.12
CA THR A 513 2.20 14.92 -1.94
C THR A 513 2.82 14.74 -3.31
N VAL A 514 4.14 14.75 -3.40
CA VAL A 514 4.89 14.81 -4.66
C VAL A 514 4.63 13.56 -5.50
N SER A 515 4.67 12.38 -4.89
CA SER A 515 4.40 11.10 -5.54
C SER A 515 2.98 11.02 -6.10
N LEU A 516 1.96 11.44 -5.35
CA LEU A 516 0.58 11.45 -5.86
C LEU A 516 0.37 12.42 -7.00
N CYS A 517 1.01 13.60 -6.94
CA CYS A 517 0.94 14.56 -8.04
C CYS A 517 1.48 13.93 -9.33
N VAL A 518 2.63 13.27 -9.27
CA VAL A 518 3.23 12.60 -10.42
C VAL A 518 2.41 11.38 -10.86
N ILE A 519 1.87 10.59 -9.93
CA ILE A 519 0.94 9.49 -10.28
C ILE A 519 -0.27 10.04 -11.03
N MET A 520 -0.92 11.10 -10.52
CA MET A 520 -2.07 11.72 -11.18
C MET A 520 -1.70 12.29 -12.55
N LEU A 521 -0.52 12.89 -12.69
CA LEU A 521 0.00 13.37 -13.96
C LEU A 521 0.21 12.23 -14.97
N GLU A 522 0.91 11.16 -14.60
CA GLU A 522 1.16 10.02 -15.50
C GLU A 522 -0.14 9.33 -15.91
N LEU A 523 -1.14 9.35 -15.02
CA LEU A 523 -2.47 8.80 -15.25
C LEU A 523 -3.34 9.63 -16.21
N THR A 524 -3.22 10.97 -16.18
CA THR A 524 -4.01 11.91 -17.00
C THR A 524 -3.28 12.42 -18.24
N ASN A 525 -1.95 12.22 -18.30
CA ASN A 525 -1.06 12.68 -19.37
C ASN A 525 -1.14 14.19 -19.68
N ASN A 526 -1.40 15.02 -18.66
CA ASN A 526 -1.54 16.47 -18.84
C ASN A 526 -0.67 17.28 -17.87
N LEU A 527 0.41 17.87 -18.39
CA LEU A 527 1.34 18.71 -17.63
C LEU A 527 0.73 20.04 -17.16
N LEU A 528 -0.31 20.55 -17.82
CA LEU A 528 -0.96 21.82 -17.43
C LEU A 528 -1.79 21.67 -16.15
N LEU A 529 -2.22 20.46 -15.81
CA LEU A 529 -2.95 20.14 -14.58
C LEU A 529 -2.05 20.20 -13.34
N LEU A 530 -0.74 19.99 -13.50
CA LEU A 530 0.21 19.76 -12.41
C LEU A 530 0.22 20.87 -11.34
N PRO A 531 0.28 22.18 -11.68
CA PRO A 531 0.31 23.24 -10.67
C PRO A 531 -0.93 23.25 -9.76
N LEU A 532 -2.11 22.99 -10.34
CA LEU A 532 -3.37 23.01 -9.62
C LEU A 532 -3.53 21.79 -8.71
N VAL A 533 -3.14 20.60 -9.20
CA VAL A 533 -3.11 19.37 -8.38
C VAL A 533 -2.13 19.53 -7.22
N MET A 534 -0.95 20.10 -7.45
CA MET A 534 0.02 20.39 -6.39
C MET A 534 -0.57 21.30 -5.32
N LEU A 535 -1.19 22.41 -5.73
CA LEU A 535 -1.81 23.35 -4.81
C LEU A 535 -2.90 22.68 -3.97
N VAL A 536 -3.80 21.94 -4.61
CA VAL A 536 -4.90 21.22 -3.96
C VAL A 536 -4.38 20.19 -2.96
N LEU A 537 -3.35 19.41 -3.33
CA LEU A 537 -2.73 18.42 -2.45
C LEU A 537 -2.11 19.05 -1.21
N LEU A 538 -1.37 20.16 -1.37
CA LEU A 538 -0.71 20.85 -0.26
C LEU A 538 -1.73 21.47 0.71
N VAL A 539 -2.75 22.14 0.19
CA VAL A 539 -3.82 22.72 1.03
C VAL A 539 -4.59 21.59 1.74
N SER A 540 -4.96 20.53 1.03
CA SER A 540 -5.69 19.43 1.65
C SER A 540 -4.88 18.70 2.72
N LYS A 541 -3.59 18.45 2.46
CA LYS A 541 -2.67 17.84 3.44
C LYS A 541 -2.54 18.71 4.69
N THR A 542 -2.26 20.00 4.53
CA THR A 542 -2.06 20.93 5.67
C THR A 542 -3.29 21.04 6.55
N VAL A 543 -4.48 21.11 5.94
CA VAL A 543 -5.75 21.09 6.69
C VAL A 543 -5.92 19.79 7.45
N ALA A 544 -5.62 18.65 6.81
CA ALA A 544 -5.80 17.34 7.41
C ALA A 544 -4.76 17.06 8.52
N ASP A 545 -3.53 17.56 8.40
CA ASP A 545 -2.45 17.48 9.41
C ASP A 545 -2.87 18.09 10.76
N ALA A 546 -3.81 19.04 10.77
CA ALA A 546 -4.35 19.62 11.99
C ALA A 546 -5.26 18.66 12.79
N PHE A 547 -5.79 17.59 12.19
CA PHE A 547 -6.82 16.74 12.81
C PHE A 547 -6.32 15.33 13.19
N ASN A 548 -5.63 14.64 12.28
CA ASN A 548 -5.16 13.27 12.50
C ASN A 548 -3.95 12.93 11.64
N SER A 549 -3.36 11.74 11.85
CA SER A 549 -2.17 11.27 11.13
C SER A 549 -2.53 10.51 9.84
N ASN A 550 -1.50 10.25 9.01
CA ASN A 550 -1.59 9.37 7.84
C ASN A 550 -2.24 8.02 8.20
N ILE A 551 -3.20 7.59 7.39
CA ILE A 551 -3.93 6.33 7.58
C ILE A 551 -3.01 5.11 7.68
N TYR A 552 -1.94 5.02 6.88
CA TYR A 552 -1.02 3.89 6.92
C TYR A 552 -0.23 3.85 8.23
N ASN A 553 0.11 5.02 8.80
CA ASN A 553 0.76 5.09 10.12
C ASN A 553 -0.21 4.64 11.23
N SER A 554 -1.48 5.05 11.15
CA SER A 554 -2.52 4.61 12.10
C SER A 554 -2.71 3.09 12.06
N ILE A 555 -2.79 2.49 10.87
CA ILE A 555 -2.91 1.03 10.70
C ILE A 555 -1.65 0.30 11.19
N MET A 556 -0.46 0.85 10.94
CA MET A 556 0.81 0.29 11.41
C MET A 556 0.88 0.26 12.95
N LYS A 557 0.49 1.36 13.60
CA LYS A 557 0.39 1.44 15.07
C LYS A 557 -0.66 0.45 15.60
N ALA A 558 -1.81 0.33 14.94
CA ALA A 558 -2.85 -0.65 15.31
C ALA A 558 -2.41 -2.11 15.16
N LYS A 559 -1.45 -2.40 14.26
CA LYS A 559 -0.82 -3.73 14.12
C LYS A 559 0.29 -4.00 15.14
N GLY A 560 0.72 -2.99 15.90
CA GLY A 560 1.75 -3.13 16.92
C GLY A 560 3.19 -3.14 16.39
N PHE A 561 3.45 -2.63 15.18
CA PHE A 561 4.82 -2.51 14.67
C PHE A 561 5.55 -1.33 15.35
N PRO A 562 6.76 -1.54 15.89
CA PRO A 562 7.59 -0.47 16.43
C PRO A 562 8.17 0.37 15.30
N TYR A 563 7.52 1.50 14.98
CA TYR A 563 7.93 2.39 13.90
C TYR A 563 8.62 3.65 14.44
N LEU A 564 9.82 3.93 13.95
CA LEU A 564 10.57 5.14 14.25
C LEU A 564 10.16 6.24 13.27
N GLU A 565 9.51 7.28 13.79
CA GLU A 565 9.14 8.47 13.03
C GLU A 565 10.38 9.33 12.75
N GLY A 566 10.41 10.01 11.59
CA GLY A 566 11.57 10.85 11.21
C GLY A 566 11.68 12.15 12.00
N HIS A 567 10.66 12.52 12.77
CA HIS A 567 10.67 13.71 13.62
C HIS A 567 10.54 13.28 15.09
N VAL A 568 11.25 14.01 15.94
CA VAL A 568 11.27 13.77 17.39
C VAL A 568 10.09 14.50 18.03
N GLU A 569 9.32 13.80 18.87
CA GLU A 569 8.21 14.44 19.59
C GLU A 569 8.76 15.48 20.60
N PRO A 570 8.09 16.63 20.81
CA PRO A 570 8.65 17.72 21.61
C PRO A 570 9.08 17.34 23.03
N TYR A 571 8.37 16.40 23.66
CA TYR A 571 8.70 15.93 25.02
C TYR A 571 9.97 15.07 25.06
N MET A 572 10.32 14.37 23.96
CA MET A 572 11.54 13.55 23.90
C MET A 572 12.81 14.40 23.98
N ARG A 573 12.72 15.71 23.76
CA ARG A 573 13.85 16.64 23.95
C ARG A 573 14.31 16.76 25.40
N GLN A 574 13.46 16.37 26.36
CA GLN A 574 13.77 16.39 27.79
C GLN A 574 14.32 15.05 28.28
N LEU A 575 14.25 14.00 27.46
CA LEU A 575 14.77 12.68 27.80
C LEU A 575 16.25 12.58 27.47
N THR A 576 17.00 11.94 28.36
CA THR A 576 18.40 11.58 28.14
C THR A 576 18.52 10.12 27.73
N VAL A 577 19.68 9.74 27.19
CA VAL A 577 19.96 8.32 26.84
C VAL A 577 19.82 7.42 28.08
N ALA A 578 20.16 7.93 29.27
CA ALA A 578 20.05 7.21 30.53
C ALA A 578 18.60 6.84 30.88
N ASP A 579 17.62 7.65 30.48
CA ASP A 579 16.20 7.40 30.75
C ASP A 579 15.60 6.29 29.87
N VAL A 580 16.23 6.02 28.72
CA VAL A 580 15.75 5.04 27.72
C VAL A 580 16.53 3.73 27.78
N LEU A 581 17.78 3.77 28.25
CA LEU A 581 18.67 2.62 28.28
C LEU A 581 18.17 1.55 29.26
N THR A 582 17.97 0.33 28.76
CA THR A 582 17.59 -0.81 29.60
C THR A 582 18.81 -1.34 30.34
N SER A 583 18.80 -1.24 31.68
CA SER A 583 19.81 -1.80 32.58
C SER A 583 19.27 -3.05 33.31
N PRO A 584 20.12 -4.02 33.70
CA PRO A 584 21.58 -4.06 33.54
C PRO A 584 22.04 -4.42 32.11
N LEU A 585 23.16 -3.84 31.68
CA LEU A 585 23.82 -4.20 30.42
C LEU A 585 24.59 -5.50 30.60
N GLN A 586 24.43 -6.44 29.66
CA GLN A 586 25.28 -7.60 29.59
C GLN A 586 26.51 -7.29 28.74
N LEU A 587 27.69 -7.34 29.35
CA LEU A 587 28.97 -7.06 28.72
C LEU A 587 29.71 -8.37 28.44
N LEU A 588 30.31 -8.47 27.25
CA LEU A 588 31.29 -9.49 26.90
C LEU A 588 32.63 -8.80 26.68
N HIS A 589 33.68 -9.31 27.32
CA HIS A 589 35.02 -8.77 27.13
C HIS A 589 35.64 -9.30 25.83
N GLY A 590 36.64 -8.58 25.29
CA GLY A 590 37.36 -9.02 24.08
C GLY A 590 38.04 -10.39 24.24
N ILE A 591 38.35 -10.79 25.48
CA ILE A 591 38.81 -12.13 25.84
C ILE A 591 37.85 -12.66 26.91
N GLU A 592 37.03 -13.66 26.56
CA GLU A 592 35.98 -14.19 27.45
C GLU A 592 36.01 -15.73 27.47
N LYS A 593 35.69 -16.34 28.62
CA LYS A 593 35.60 -17.80 28.71
C LYS A 593 34.35 -18.28 27.97
N VAL A 594 34.46 -19.31 27.14
CA VAL A 594 33.33 -19.92 26.40
C VAL A 594 32.16 -20.28 27.31
N ARG A 595 32.45 -20.74 28.55
CA ARG A 595 31.43 -21.01 29.56
C ARG A 595 30.61 -19.78 29.94
N ASN A 596 31.23 -18.60 30.05
CA ASN A 596 30.55 -17.35 30.38
C ASN A 596 29.69 -16.87 29.21
N VAL A 597 30.21 -16.98 27.98
CA VAL A 597 29.46 -16.71 26.75
C VAL A 597 28.21 -17.60 26.67
N HIS A 598 28.36 -18.89 26.91
CA HIS A 598 27.25 -19.85 26.91
C HIS A 598 26.23 -19.56 28.01
N LYS A 599 26.70 -19.26 29.23
CA LYS A 599 25.85 -18.92 30.37
C LYS A 599 25.04 -17.63 30.10
N ASN A 600 25.65 -16.62 29.50
CA ASN A 600 24.99 -15.37 29.14
C ASN A 600 24.00 -15.57 27.99
N ALA A 601 24.33 -16.41 27.00
CA ALA A 601 23.45 -16.73 25.87
C ALA A 601 22.21 -17.57 26.24
N MET A 602 22.29 -18.34 27.33
CA MET A 602 21.19 -19.17 27.85
C MET A 602 20.33 -18.50 28.92
N MET A 603 20.70 -17.31 29.42
CA MET A 603 19.79 -16.56 30.29
C MET A 603 18.56 -16.12 29.49
N PRO A 604 17.36 -16.08 30.12
CA PRO A 604 16.17 -15.49 29.52
C PRO A 604 16.35 -13.96 29.46
N LEU A 605 17.17 -13.53 28.51
CA LEU A 605 17.36 -12.13 28.15
C LEU A 605 16.08 -11.60 27.53
N SER A 606 15.80 -10.30 27.71
CA SER A 606 14.84 -9.63 26.85
C SER A 606 15.29 -9.79 25.40
N TYR A 607 14.34 -10.03 24.49
CA TYR A 607 14.57 -10.45 23.10
C TYR A 607 15.64 -9.63 22.34
N SER A 608 15.85 -8.36 22.70
CA SER A 608 16.82 -7.46 22.06
C SER A 608 18.28 -7.67 22.49
N GLN A 609 18.55 -8.13 23.72
CA GLN A 609 19.92 -8.43 24.18
C GLN A 609 20.40 -9.80 23.66
N LEU A 610 19.47 -10.72 23.38
CA LEU A 610 19.76 -12.05 22.85
C LEU A 610 20.28 -11.98 21.41
N THR A 611 19.77 -11.07 20.57
CA THR A 611 20.19 -10.91 19.16
C THR A 611 21.64 -10.48 19.01
N ILE A 612 22.09 -9.50 19.81
CA ILE A 612 23.48 -9.00 19.76
C ILE A 612 24.42 -10.10 20.25
N LEU A 613 24.09 -10.77 21.37
CA LEU A 613 24.91 -11.83 21.95
C LEU A 613 24.97 -13.09 21.07
N GLN A 614 23.83 -13.55 20.52
CA GLN A 614 23.77 -14.69 19.61
C GLN A 614 24.44 -14.41 18.27
N ARG A 615 24.38 -13.17 17.76
CA ARG A 615 25.09 -12.78 16.53
C ARG A 615 26.59 -12.67 16.75
N TRP A 616 27.04 -12.12 17.89
CA TRP A 616 28.46 -12.09 18.24
C TRP A 616 29.04 -13.51 18.34
N ILE A 617 28.33 -14.42 19.01
CA ILE A 617 28.68 -15.86 19.11
C ILE A 617 28.79 -16.52 17.73
N ARG A 618 27.87 -16.22 16.82
CA ARG A 618 27.87 -16.81 15.46
C ARG A 618 29.05 -16.33 14.60
N VAL A 619 29.56 -15.13 14.87
CA VAL A 619 30.70 -14.52 14.16
C VAL A 619 32.04 -14.95 14.77
N THR A 620 32.11 -15.21 16.08
CA THR A 620 33.37 -15.53 16.78
C THR A 620 33.62 -17.03 17.02
N LEU A 621 32.58 -17.88 17.08
CA LEU A 621 32.74 -19.31 17.38
C LEU A 621 32.54 -20.26 16.19
N LEU A 622 32.05 -19.76 15.05
CA LEU A 622 31.82 -20.55 13.82
C LEU A 622 32.64 -20.06 12.61
N GLY A 623 33.53 -19.08 12.82
CA GLY A 623 34.50 -18.59 11.84
C GLY A 623 35.86 -19.23 12.02
#